data_AF-A0A9D7CHM6-F1
#
_entry.id   AF-A0A9D7CHM6-F1
#
_cell.length_a   1.000
_cell.length_b   1.000
_cell.length_c   1.000
_cell.angle_alpha   90.00
_cell.angle_beta   90.00
_cell.angle_gamma   90.00
#
_symmetry.space_group_name_H-M   'P 1'
#
loop_
_entity.id
_entity.type
_entity.pdbx_description
1 polymer ?
#
loop_
_entity_poly.entity_id
_entity_poly.type
_entity_poly.pdbx_seq_one_letter_code
_entity_poly.pdbx_strand_id
1 'polypeptide(L)'
;MLSREFYTVVHIIGVVTLMAALGGVALHAMNGGTGHDNRSRRFTATLHGVGAFLVLLGGFGMLARLGVAHGAIFPAWIWAKLLIWVFLAAAPFLPYQRPALARWLMLGLPVAGGLAAWMALYKPI
;
A
#
# COMPACT_ATOMS: atom_id res chain seq x y z
N MET A 1 -2.68 -23.92 -10.85
CA MET A 1 -2.18 -22.76 -10.07
C MET A 1 -2.20 -21.52 -10.97
N LEU A 2 -2.60 -20.34 -10.47
CA LEU A 2 -2.71 -19.11 -11.29
C LEU A 2 -1.34 -18.56 -11.71
N SER A 3 -1.28 -17.84 -12.84
CA SER A 3 -0.04 -17.34 -13.44
C SER A 3 0.61 -16.20 -12.66
N ARG A 4 1.88 -15.90 -12.93
CA ARG A 4 2.58 -14.76 -12.29
C ARG A 4 1.92 -13.44 -12.68
N GLU A 5 1.51 -13.31 -13.94
CA GLU A 5 0.87 -12.14 -14.52
C GLU A 5 -0.45 -11.83 -13.80
N PHE A 6 -1.24 -12.87 -13.48
CA PHE A 6 -2.45 -12.72 -12.68
C PHE A 6 -2.15 -12.06 -11.33
N TYR A 7 -1.15 -12.55 -10.61
CA TYR A 7 -0.77 -11.96 -9.32
C TYR A 7 -0.17 -10.56 -9.45
N THR A 8 0.52 -10.26 -10.55
CA THR A 8 0.97 -8.89 -10.87
C THR A 8 -0.22 -7.95 -11.01
N VAL A 9 -1.26 -8.35 -11.76
CA VAL A 9 -2.48 -7.55 -11.93
C VAL A 9 -3.18 -7.35 -10.59
N VAL A 10 -3.36 -8.40 -9.81
CA VAL A 10 -3.95 -8.32 -8.45
C VAL A 10 -3.17 -7.36 -7.56
N HIS A 11 -1.84 -7.44 -7.58
CA HIS A 11 -0.98 -6.56 -6.79
C HIS A 11 -1.13 -5.09 -7.22
N ILE A 12 -1.10 -4.81 -8.53
CA ILE A 12 -1.23 -3.45 -9.06
C ILE A 12 -2.60 -2.86 -8.74
N ILE A 13 -3.69 -3.62 -8.91
CA ILE A 13 -5.03 -3.20 -8.50
C ILE A 13 -5.02 -2.85 -7.01
N GLY A 14 -4.45 -3.72 -6.17
CA GLY A 14 -4.29 -3.45 -4.75
C GLY A 14 -3.55 -2.15 -4.45
N VAL A 15 -2.42 -1.90 -5.12
CA VAL A 15 -1.63 -0.67 -4.95
C VAL A 15 -2.44 0.55 -5.35
N VAL A 16 -3.09 0.53 -6.51
CA VAL A 16 -3.91 1.65 -7.00
C VAL A 16 -5.06 1.94 -6.04
N THR A 17 -5.78 0.92 -5.58
CA THR A 17 -6.87 1.07 -4.62
C THR A 17 -6.37 1.62 -3.28
N LEU A 18 -5.24 1.10 -2.77
CA LEU A 18 -4.63 1.54 -1.52
C LEU A 18 -4.21 3.02 -1.60
N MET A 19 -3.52 3.42 -2.67
CA MET A 19 -3.09 4.80 -2.90
C MET A 19 -4.28 5.75 -3.05
N ALA A 20 -5.31 5.35 -3.80
CA ALA A 20 -6.52 6.16 -3.98
C ALA A 20 -7.25 6.38 -2.64
N ALA A 21 -7.39 5.34 -1.82
CA ALA A 21 -8.02 5.45 -0.51
C ALA A 21 -7.22 6.37 0.43
N LEU A 22 -5.90 6.21 0.49
CA LEU A 22 -5.03 7.08 1.31
C LEU A 22 -5.02 8.52 0.82
N GLY A 23 -5.02 8.74 -0.49
CA GLY A 23 -5.10 10.07 -1.09
C GLY A 23 -6.42 10.77 -0.73
N GLY A 24 -7.54 10.04 -0.78
CA GLY A 24 -8.84 10.55 -0.34
C GLY A 24 -8.86 10.92 1.14
N VAL A 25 -8.30 10.08 2.02
CA VAL A 25 -8.17 10.38 3.45
C VAL A 25 -7.30 11.61 3.68
N ALA A 26 -6.14 11.69 3.02
CA ALA A 26 -5.19 12.79 3.17
C ALA A 26 -5.81 14.12 2.72
N LEU A 27 -6.46 14.14 1.55
CA LEU A 27 -7.10 15.35 1.03
C LEU A 27 -8.25 15.82 1.94
N HIS A 28 -9.07 14.90 2.43
CA HIS A 28 -10.15 15.22 3.38
C HIS A 28 -9.60 15.84 4.67
N ALA A 29 -8.55 15.23 5.24
CA ALA A 29 -7.90 15.74 6.45
C ALA A 29 -7.20 17.09 6.22
N MET A 30 -6.60 17.32 5.05
CA MET A 30 -6.01 18.61 4.67
C MET A 30 -7.05 19.73 4.62
N ASN A 31 -8.30 19.40 4.26
CA ASN A 31 -9.41 20.34 4.25
C ASN A 31 -10.05 20.54 5.65
N GLY A 32 -9.40 20.06 6.72
CA GLY A 32 -9.88 20.18 8.09
C GLY A 32 -10.89 19.10 8.51
N GLY A 33 -11.13 18.12 7.64
CA GLY A 33 -12.04 17.02 7.92
C GLY A 33 -11.49 16.03 8.96
N THR A 34 -12.39 15.44 9.73
CA THR A 34 -12.11 14.47 10.78
C THR A 34 -12.62 13.08 10.40
N GLY A 35 -12.32 12.07 11.22
CA GLY A 35 -12.91 10.74 11.01
C GLY A 35 -14.44 10.73 11.19
N HIS A 36 -14.99 11.65 11.98
CA HIS A 36 -16.42 11.67 12.32
C HIS A 36 -17.28 12.33 11.24
N ASP A 37 -16.74 13.34 10.55
CA ASP A 37 -17.47 14.07 9.50
C ASP A 37 -17.36 13.44 8.10
N ASN A 38 -16.45 12.48 7.91
CA ASN A 38 -16.30 11.77 6.65
C ASN A 38 -17.46 10.79 6.43
N ARG A 39 -18.50 11.23 5.70
CA ARG A 39 -19.65 10.40 5.31
C ARG A 39 -19.25 9.12 4.56
N SER A 40 -18.13 9.17 3.85
CA SER A 40 -17.58 8.04 3.10
C SER A 40 -16.58 7.21 3.90
N ARG A 41 -16.39 7.46 5.21
CA ARG A 41 -15.38 6.79 6.05
C ARG A 41 -15.40 5.28 5.92
N ARG A 42 -16.58 4.66 5.99
CA ARG A 42 -16.72 3.20 5.88
C ARG A 42 -16.26 2.71 4.51
N PHE A 43 -16.68 3.38 3.44
CA PHE A 43 -16.27 3.04 2.09
C PHE A 43 -14.76 3.19 1.88
N THR A 44 -14.18 4.31 2.31
CA THR A 44 -12.74 4.55 2.22
C THR A 44 -11.93 3.58 3.06
N ALA A 45 -12.39 3.22 4.26
CA ALA A 45 -11.74 2.21 5.10
C ALA A 45 -11.81 0.82 4.48
N THR A 46 -12.93 0.44 3.87
CA THR A 46 -13.05 -0.83 3.14
C THR A 46 -12.12 -0.86 1.93
N LEU A 47 -12.08 0.20 1.11
CA LEU A 47 -11.16 0.27 -0.02
C LEU A 47 -9.70 0.19 0.42
N HIS A 48 -9.34 0.89 1.50
CA HIS A 48 -8.00 0.83 2.07
C HIS A 48 -7.65 -0.60 2.50
N GLY A 49 -8.51 -1.25 3.29
CA GLY A 49 -8.29 -2.62 3.76
C GLY A 49 -8.20 -3.65 2.63
N VAL A 50 -9.12 -3.58 1.66
CA VAL A 50 -9.11 -4.43 0.46
C VAL A 50 -7.86 -4.18 -0.37
N GLY A 51 -7.51 -2.91 -0.61
CA GLY A 51 -6.29 -2.53 -1.32
C GLY A 51 -5.05 -3.13 -0.65
N ALA A 52 -4.88 -2.90 0.66
CA ALA A 52 -3.77 -3.43 1.44
C ALA A 52 -3.71 -4.97 1.40
N PHE A 53 -4.86 -5.65 1.47
CA PHE A 53 -4.93 -7.10 1.35
C PHE A 53 -4.52 -7.59 -0.05
N LEU A 54 -5.04 -6.98 -1.12
CA LEU A 54 -4.71 -7.36 -2.50
C LEU A 54 -3.22 -7.12 -2.83
N VAL A 55 -2.61 -6.08 -2.25
CA VAL A 55 -1.14 -5.87 -2.34
C VAL A 55 -0.40 -7.08 -1.78
N LEU A 56 -0.76 -7.58 -0.60
CA LEU A 56 -0.13 -8.79 -0.06
C LEU A 56 -0.42 -10.04 -0.89
N LEU A 57 -1.68 -10.26 -1.25
CA LEU A 57 -2.12 -11.43 -2.00
C LEU A 57 -1.38 -11.55 -3.33
N GLY A 58 -1.33 -10.46 -4.10
CA GLY A 58 -0.58 -10.41 -5.36
C GLY A 58 0.93 -10.47 -5.14
N GLY A 59 1.45 -9.83 -4.09
CA GLY A 59 2.87 -9.83 -3.77
C GLY A 59 3.41 -11.23 -3.47
N PHE A 60 2.79 -11.92 -2.50
CA PHE A 60 3.16 -13.28 -2.14
C PHE A 60 2.83 -14.30 -3.24
N GLY A 61 1.74 -14.09 -3.98
CA GLY A 61 1.43 -14.89 -5.16
C GLY A 61 2.53 -14.83 -6.23
N MET A 62 3.09 -13.63 -6.49
CA MET A 62 4.27 -13.49 -7.37
C MET A 62 5.52 -14.15 -6.77
N LEU A 63 5.78 -13.99 -5.47
CA LEU A 63 6.94 -14.62 -4.80
C LEU A 63 6.93 -16.14 -4.92
N ALA A 64 5.76 -16.77 -4.75
CA ALA A 64 5.59 -18.21 -4.92
C ALA A 64 5.89 -18.68 -6.36
N ARG A 65 5.75 -17.81 -7.36
CA ARG A 65 6.10 -18.09 -8.78
C ARG A 65 7.55 -17.80 -9.11
N LEU A 66 8.24 -17.01 -8.28
CA LEU A 66 9.68 -16.75 -8.41
C LEU A 66 10.53 -17.84 -7.75
N GLY A 67 9.92 -18.86 -7.14
CA GLY A 67 10.64 -19.94 -6.46
C GLY A 67 11.32 -19.50 -5.16
N VAL A 68 10.90 -18.38 -4.57
CA VAL A 68 11.41 -17.94 -3.26
C VAL A 68 10.97 -18.97 -2.22
N ALA A 69 11.93 -19.77 -1.73
CA ALA A 69 11.68 -20.91 -0.88
C ALA A 69 10.98 -20.51 0.43
N HIS A 70 9.92 -21.25 0.78
CA HIS A 70 9.24 -21.08 2.05
C HIS A 70 10.20 -21.47 3.19
N GLY A 71 10.50 -20.53 4.10
CA GLY A 71 11.43 -20.73 5.21
C GLY A 71 12.85 -20.22 4.99
N ALA A 72 13.21 -19.74 3.79
CA ALA A 72 14.47 -19.03 3.57
C ALA A 72 14.37 -17.57 4.03
N ILE A 73 15.50 -16.98 4.44
CA ILE A 73 15.59 -15.55 4.71
C ILE A 73 15.27 -14.81 3.41
N PHE A 74 14.25 -13.96 3.43
CA PHE A 74 13.90 -13.17 2.26
C PHE A 74 15.03 -12.18 1.90
N PRO A 75 15.31 -11.99 0.59
CA PRO A 75 16.17 -10.91 0.12
C PRO A 75 15.76 -9.54 0.69
N ALA A 76 16.74 -8.64 0.84
CA ALA A 76 16.53 -7.34 1.47
C ALA A 76 15.42 -6.52 0.80
N TRP A 77 15.30 -6.59 -0.54
CA TRP A 77 14.25 -5.88 -1.27
C TRP A 77 12.82 -6.33 -0.89
N ILE A 78 12.62 -7.58 -0.49
CA ILE A 78 11.32 -8.08 -0.03
C ILE A 78 10.99 -7.46 1.33
N TRP A 79 11.95 -7.47 2.25
CA TRP A 79 11.79 -6.84 3.57
C TRP A 79 11.45 -5.36 3.46
N ALA A 80 12.14 -4.63 2.59
CA ALA A 80 11.84 -3.22 2.37
C ALA A 80 10.42 -3.02 1.84
N LYS A 81 9.95 -3.86 0.90
CA LYS A 81 8.57 -3.80 0.40
C LYS A 81 7.53 -4.12 1.47
N LEU A 82 7.79 -5.11 2.32
CA LEU A 82 6.93 -5.44 3.45
C LEU A 82 6.87 -4.28 4.44
N LEU A 83 7.99 -3.63 4.73
CA LEU A 83 8.06 -2.47 5.60
C LEU A 83 7.27 -1.28 5.02
N ILE A 84 7.45 -0.98 3.73
CA ILE A 84 6.67 0.05 3.02
C ILE A 84 5.18 -0.29 3.10
N TRP A 85 4.80 -1.55 2.84
CA TRP A 85 3.42 -1.99 2.93
C TRP A 85 2.83 -1.80 4.34
N VAL A 86 3.55 -2.19 5.40
CA VAL A 86 3.11 -1.99 6.79
C VAL A 86 2.85 -0.52 7.08
N PHE A 87 3.76 0.37 6.66
CA PHE A 87 3.57 1.81 6.84
C PHE A 87 2.34 2.33 6.10
N LEU A 88 2.11 1.90 4.86
CA LEU A 88 0.93 2.30 4.08
C LEU A 88 -0.38 1.70 4.62
N ALA A 89 -0.35 0.48 5.15
CA ALA A 89 -1.48 -0.17 5.80
C ALA A 89 -1.83 0.52 7.13
N ALA A 90 -0.84 1.01 7.88
CA ALA A 90 -1.07 1.76 9.13
C ALA A 90 -1.33 3.26 8.90
N ALA A 91 -1.04 3.79 7.72
CA ALA A 91 -1.13 5.22 7.42
C ALA A 91 -2.48 5.90 7.74
N PRO A 92 -3.67 5.27 7.59
CA PRO A 92 -4.94 5.95 7.88
C PRO A 92 -5.12 6.39 9.34
N PHE A 93 -4.39 5.78 10.28
CA PHE A 93 -4.46 6.15 11.70
C PHE A 93 -3.85 7.54 11.98
N LEU A 94 -2.89 7.98 11.17
CA LEU A 94 -2.12 9.21 11.39
C LEU A 94 -2.87 10.52 11.05
N PRO A 95 -3.49 10.70 9.86
CA PRO A 95 -4.03 12.00 9.45
C PRO A 95 -5.22 12.44 10.29
N TYR A 96 -6.04 11.51 10.78
CA TYR A 96 -7.17 11.85 11.66
C TYR A 96 -6.77 12.17 13.10
N GLN A 97 -5.59 11.74 13.53
CA GLN A 97 -5.03 12.10 14.85
C GLN A 97 -4.17 13.36 14.78
N ARG A 98 -3.53 13.62 13.62
CA ARG A 98 -2.63 14.76 13.40
C ARG A 98 -2.81 15.32 11.98
N PRO A 99 -3.73 16.28 11.78
CA PRO A 99 -3.98 16.89 10.47
C PRO A 99 -2.73 17.48 9.80
N ALA A 100 -1.77 17.95 10.59
CA ALA A 100 -0.47 18.44 10.10
C ALA A 100 0.34 17.40 9.30
N LEU A 101 0.07 16.11 9.50
CA LEU A 101 0.71 15.01 8.77
C LEU A 101 0.01 14.67 7.45
N ALA A 102 -1.21 15.18 7.20
CA ALA A 102 -1.97 14.85 6.00
C ALA A 102 -1.27 15.31 4.71
N ARG A 103 -0.68 16.50 4.71
CA ARG A 103 0.14 16.99 3.58
C ARG A 103 1.37 16.11 3.31
N TRP A 104 2.01 15.63 4.38
CA TRP A 104 3.20 14.78 4.28
C TRP A 104 2.84 13.38 3.81
N LEU A 105 1.69 12.87 4.24
CA LEU A 105 1.13 11.64 3.70
C LEU A 105 0.88 11.80 2.20
N MET A 106 0.19 12.86 1.78
CA MET A 106 -0.13 13.08 0.36
C MET A 106 1.11 13.18 -0.54
N LEU A 107 2.17 13.87 -0.09
CA LEU A 107 3.46 13.92 -0.78
C LEU A 107 4.25 12.61 -0.68
N GLY A 108 4.10 11.88 0.42
CA GLY A 108 4.77 10.61 0.67
C GLY A 108 4.22 9.45 -0.15
N LEU A 109 2.92 9.47 -0.52
CA LEU A 109 2.30 8.42 -1.35
C LEU A 109 3.00 8.20 -2.70
N PRO A 110 3.21 9.22 -3.56
CA PRO A 110 3.91 9.03 -4.83
C PRO A 110 5.38 8.63 -4.65
N VAL A 111 6.03 9.12 -3.58
CA VAL A 111 7.42 8.72 -3.25
C VAL A 111 7.47 7.24 -2.88
N ALA A 112 6.60 6.78 -1.97
CA ALA A 112 6.52 5.39 -1.56
C ALA A 112 6.14 4.47 -2.74
N GLY A 113 5.18 4.88 -3.56
CA GLY A 113 4.79 4.15 -4.78
C GLY A 113 5.94 4.07 -5.79
N GLY A 114 6.65 5.18 -6.03
CA GLY A 114 7.81 5.24 -6.91
C GLY A 114 8.97 4.37 -6.43
N LEU A 115 9.30 4.43 -5.13
CA LEU A 115 10.32 3.54 -4.54
C LEU A 115 9.92 2.08 -4.68
N ALA A 116 8.67 1.72 -4.37
CA ALA A 116 8.19 0.34 -4.48
C ALA A 116 8.25 -0.18 -5.92
N ALA A 117 7.91 0.66 -6.91
CA ALA A 117 7.99 0.35 -8.33
C ALA A 117 9.45 0.19 -8.79
N TRP A 118 10.33 1.13 -8.43
CA TRP A 118 11.76 1.05 -8.71
C TRP A 118 12.37 -0.23 -8.15
N MET A 119 12.08 -0.58 -6.90
CA MET A 119 12.54 -1.82 -6.29
C MET A 119 11.99 -3.08 -6.98
N ALA A 120 10.79 -3.02 -7.56
CA ALA A 120 10.23 -4.13 -8.32
C ALA A 120 10.95 -4.36 -9.66
N LEU A 121 11.37 -3.29 -10.32
CA LEU A 121 12.05 -3.35 -11.61
C LEU A 121 13.51 -3.75 -11.47
N TYR A 122 14.24 -3.06 -10.59
CA TYR A 122 15.68 -3.23 -10.47
C TYR A 122 16.09 -4.31 -9.48
N LYS A 123 15.17 -4.74 -8.60
CA LYS A 123 15.42 -5.67 -7.49
C LYS A 123 16.79 -5.38 -6.82
N PRO A 124 17.01 -4.13 -6.36
CA PRO A 124 18.31 -3.76 -5.86
C PRO A 124 18.60 -4.57 -4.59
N ILE A 125 19.66 -5.38 -4.68
CA ILE A 125 20.19 -6.35 -3.71
C ILE A 125 19.28 -7.58 -3.50
#